data_AF-A0A1A0R6N0-F1
#
_entry.id   AF-A0A1A0R6N0-F1
#
_cell.length_a   1.000
_cell.length_b   1.000
_cell.length_c   1.000
_cell.angle_alpha   90.00
_cell.angle_beta   90.00
_cell.angle_gamma   90.00
#
_symmetry.space_group_name_H-M   'P 1'
#
loop_
_entity.id
_entity.type
_entity.pdbx_description
1 polymer ?
#
loop_
_entity_poly.entity_id
_entity_poly.type
_entity_poly.pdbx_seq_one_letter_code
_entity_poly.pdbx_strand_id
1 'polypeptide(L)'
;MVRKVVSMLIAPVLASGLLWSPMILGSVLPVAAADVFQQMCPDVAAQFASWKQRADDHNNRTGSIDTYDNAAVDAFNAEKAQLEAERTEFMPRLDACDAVVTVVTPKDPSGLQLATPTAAQRLAIDTARKSIPTGYQPQPARAGDREVVPRDAPERPLYDALRGGSPEDVPKDVRLAGTAAPRPGAPDPVYPGLKIGETQAGDGKVSPSHIVSLAELIKLPGFLKLTSDQMYILSRLPLNYQWQSWTASAAADSGSAVRLLPQPDASWAGKQMQLKNETSNQLRDVVNNLVRASGG
;
A
#
# COMPACT_ATOMS: atom_id res chain seq x y z
N MET A 1 54.42 -13.78 -45.76
CA MET A 1 54.97 -12.70 -46.60
C MET A 1 53.81 -11.74 -46.83
N VAL A 2 53.76 -10.48 -46.40
CA VAL A 2 54.76 -9.45 -46.15
C VAL A 2 54.24 -8.52 -45.05
N ARG A 3 55.16 -8.10 -44.17
CA ARG A 3 55.04 -7.01 -43.17
C ARG A 3 54.61 -5.69 -43.83
N LYS A 4 53.83 -4.88 -43.12
CA LYS A 4 54.17 -3.45 -42.95
C LYS A 4 53.72 -2.96 -41.57
N VAL A 5 54.73 -2.69 -40.76
CA VAL A 5 54.71 -1.88 -39.55
C VAL A 5 54.85 -0.43 -40.00
N VAL A 6 54.02 0.47 -39.48
CA VAL A 6 54.40 1.87 -39.25
C VAL A 6 53.83 2.26 -37.88
N SER A 7 54.73 2.64 -36.99
CA SER A 7 54.50 3.23 -35.66
C SER A 7 54.51 4.75 -35.71
N MET A 8 54.06 5.35 -34.59
CA MET A 8 54.24 6.73 -34.08
C MET A 8 53.22 7.78 -34.59
N LEU A 9 52.54 8.61 -33.77
CA LEU A 9 52.79 9.19 -32.43
C LEU A 9 51.45 9.37 -31.65
N ILE A 10 51.37 9.10 -30.32
CA ILE A 10 51.36 10.03 -29.16
C ILE A 10 50.33 11.21 -29.19
N ALA A 11 49.23 11.00 -28.44
CA ALA A 11 48.36 11.87 -27.57
C ALA A 11 48.48 13.43 -27.62
N PRO A 12 47.40 14.23 -27.35
CA PRO A 12 46.52 14.07 -26.17
C PRO A 12 45.02 14.47 -26.29
N VAL A 13 44.26 14.01 -25.29
CA VAL A 13 43.10 14.65 -24.63
C VAL A 13 42.16 15.46 -25.54
N LEU A 14 41.07 14.83 -25.98
CA LEU A 14 39.83 15.55 -26.28
C LEU A 14 38.79 15.12 -25.26
N ALA A 15 38.38 16.10 -24.46
CA ALA A 15 37.33 16.01 -23.46
C ALA A 15 36.12 15.27 -24.04
N SER A 16 35.83 14.12 -23.47
CA SER A 16 34.56 13.43 -23.66
C SER A 16 33.47 14.30 -23.04
N GLY A 17 32.93 15.23 -23.84
CA GLY A 17 31.62 15.82 -23.62
C GLY A 17 30.59 14.70 -23.68
N LEU A 18 30.43 13.98 -22.58
CA LEU A 18 29.31 13.08 -22.34
C LEU A 18 28.06 13.94 -22.18
N LEU A 19 27.51 14.35 -23.32
CA LEU A 19 26.12 14.74 -23.48
C LEU A 19 25.28 13.55 -23.03
N TRP A 20 24.87 13.54 -21.76
CA TRP A 20 23.83 12.64 -21.32
C TRP A 20 22.52 13.09 -21.95
N SER A 21 21.99 12.25 -22.84
CA SER A 21 20.62 12.36 -23.33
C SER A 21 19.67 12.48 -22.12
N PRO A 22 18.72 13.43 -22.14
CA PRO A 22 17.72 13.52 -21.10
C PRO A 22 16.65 12.46 -21.38
N MET A 23 16.94 11.20 -21.07
CA MET A 23 15.86 10.26 -20.78
C MET A 23 15.53 10.38 -19.29
N ILE A 24 14.98 11.54 -18.92
CA ILE A 24 14.07 11.63 -17.79
C ILE A 24 12.79 10.95 -18.28
N LEU A 25 12.76 9.61 -18.23
CA LEU A 25 11.49 8.89 -18.15
C LEU A 25 10.93 9.18 -16.75
N GLY A 26 10.51 10.42 -16.55
CA GLY A 26 9.62 10.77 -15.46
C GLY A 26 8.29 10.14 -15.81
N SER A 27 7.98 9.02 -15.18
CA SER A 27 6.64 8.47 -15.18
C SER A 27 5.70 9.59 -14.78
N VAL A 28 4.93 10.11 -15.73
CA VAL A 28 3.84 11.04 -15.44
C VAL A 28 2.79 10.19 -14.73
N LEU A 29 2.87 10.10 -13.40
CA LEU A 29 1.89 9.37 -12.63
C LEU A 29 0.53 10.01 -12.89
N PRO A 30 -0.51 9.24 -13.26
CA PRO A 30 -1.85 9.79 -13.38
C PRO A 30 -2.25 10.44 -12.05
N VAL A 31 -3.00 11.54 -12.09
CA VAL A 31 -3.31 12.38 -10.91
C VAL A 31 -3.82 11.55 -9.72
N ALA A 32 -4.71 10.58 -9.96
CA ALA A 32 -5.21 9.69 -8.91
C ALA A 32 -4.12 8.78 -8.28
N ALA A 33 -3.11 8.37 -9.05
CA ALA A 33 -1.98 7.61 -8.53
C ALA A 33 -1.00 8.51 -7.75
N ALA A 34 -0.83 9.77 -8.17
CA ALA A 34 -0.02 10.74 -7.44
C ALA A 34 -0.61 11.07 -6.05
N ASP A 35 -1.94 11.21 -5.96
CA ASP A 35 -2.63 11.44 -4.69
C ASP A 35 -2.49 10.23 -3.74
N VAL A 36 -2.66 9.01 -4.26
CA VAL A 36 -2.48 7.77 -3.49
C VAL A 36 -1.02 7.59 -3.05
N PHE A 37 -0.06 7.92 -3.91
CA PHE A 37 1.37 7.88 -3.59
C PHE A 37 1.68 8.80 -2.39
N GLN A 38 1.19 10.04 -2.42
CA GLN A 38 1.39 11.00 -1.33
C GLN A 38 0.74 10.54 -0.01
N GLN A 39 -0.45 9.93 -0.09
CA GLN A 39 -1.15 9.43 1.10
C GLN A 39 -0.45 8.22 1.74
N MET A 40 0.05 7.28 0.92
CA MET A 40 0.67 6.06 1.42
C MET A 40 2.13 6.27 1.85
N CYS A 41 2.86 7.15 1.15
CA CYS A 41 4.29 7.38 1.36
C CYS A 41 4.66 8.88 1.38
N PRO A 42 4.10 9.67 2.29
CA PRO A 42 4.31 11.13 2.31
C PRO A 42 5.79 11.52 2.43
N ASP A 43 6.56 10.80 3.24
CA ASP A 43 7.99 11.09 3.44
C ASP A 43 8.83 10.78 2.19
N VAL A 44 8.49 9.71 1.47
CA VAL A 44 9.14 9.36 0.19
C VAL A 44 8.79 10.40 -0.86
N ALA A 45 7.52 10.83 -0.92
CA ALA A 45 7.09 11.89 -1.83
C ALA A 45 7.85 13.20 -1.58
N ALA A 46 7.98 13.62 -0.33
CA ALA A 46 8.72 14.83 0.05
C ALA A 46 10.23 14.73 -0.29
N GLN A 47 10.86 13.59 0.02
CA GLN A 47 12.27 13.35 -0.30
C GLN A 47 12.53 13.35 -1.81
N PHE A 48 11.65 12.70 -2.59
CA PHE A 48 11.77 12.70 -4.04
C PHE A 48 11.62 14.11 -4.62
N ALA A 49 10.64 14.89 -4.17
CA ALA A 49 10.46 16.27 -4.59
C ALA A 49 11.70 17.14 -4.28
N SER A 50 12.26 16.99 -3.08
CA SER A 50 13.47 17.71 -2.68
C SER A 50 14.70 17.31 -3.49
N TRP A 51 14.92 16.01 -3.70
CA TRP A 51 16.02 15.52 -4.56
C TRP A 51 15.86 16.01 -6.00
N LYS A 52 14.64 15.92 -6.55
CA LYS A 52 14.35 16.38 -7.90
C LYS A 52 14.65 17.87 -8.08
N GLN A 53 14.23 18.70 -7.12
CA GLN A 53 14.53 20.13 -7.17
C GLN A 53 16.04 20.40 -7.19
N ARG A 54 16.82 19.75 -6.32
CA ARG A 54 18.28 19.91 -6.30
C ARG A 54 18.95 19.43 -7.59
N ALA A 55 18.47 18.33 -8.16
CA ALA A 55 18.96 17.83 -9.44
C ALA A 55 18.63 18.79 -10.59
N ASP A 56 17.42 19.36 -10.61
CA ASP A 56 17.02 20.36 -11.60
C ASP A 56 17.87 21.65 -11.45
N ASP A 57 18.09 22.13 -10.22
CA ASP A 57 18.95 23.29 -9.92
C ASP A 57 20.42 23.07 -10.31
N HIS A 58 20.94 21.86 -10.10
CA HIS A 58 22.27 21.47 -10.57
C HIS A 58 22.35 21.48 -12.10
N ASN A 59 21.41 20.83 -12.79
CA ASN A 59 21.39 20.77 -14.25
C ASN A 59 21.22 22.15 -14.88
N ASN A 60 20.43 23.04 -14.29
CA ASN A 60 20.22 24.40 -14.77
C ASN A 60 21.48 25.27 -14.66
N ARG A 61 22.45 24.92 -13.80
CA ARG A 61 23.72 25.65 -13.66
C ARG A 61 24.78 25.25 -14.69
N THR A 62 24.57 24.18 -15.46
CA THR A 62 25.57 23.64 -16.40
C THR A 62 26.14 24.69 -17.37
N GLY A 63 25.31 25.62 -17.85
CA GLY A 63 25.74 26.69 -18.76
C GLY A 63 26.45 27.88 -18.11
N SER A 64 26.49 27.92 -16.78
CA SER A 64 27.05 29.03 -15.98
C SER A 64 28.38 28.66 -15.30
N ILE A 65 28.87 27.43 -15.49
CA ILE A 65 30.16 26.99 -14.94
C ILE A 65 31.28 27.48 -15.85
N ASP A 66 32.27 28.16 -15.27
CA ASP A 66 33.51 28.47 -15.98
C ASP A 66 34.32 27.18 -16.17
N THR A 67 34.35 26.68 -17.41
CA THR A 67 35.04 25.44 -17.75
C THR A 67 36.57 25.54 -17.71
N TYR A 68 37.12 26.75 -17.57
CA TYR A 68 38.57 26.96 -17.44
C TYR A 68 39.02 26.99 -15.97
N ASP A 69 38.09 27.06 -15.02
CA ASP A 69 38.36 26.92 -13.60
C ASP A 69 38.17 25.46 -13.17
N ASN A 70 39.28 24.74 -13.02
CA ASN A 70 39.27 23.34 -12.59
C ASN A 70 38.58 23.15 -11.23
N ALA A 71 38.70 24.10 -10.29
CA ALA A 71 38.06 23.97 -8.99
C ALA A 71 36.53 24.10 -9.09
N ALA A 72 36.04 24.97 -9.98
CA ALA A 72 34.61 25.10 -10.25
C ALA A 72 34.03 23.85 -10.92
N VAL A 73 34.77 23.26 -11.87
CA VAL A 73 34.40 22.00 -12.54
C VAL A 73 34.40 20.84 -11.54
N ASP A 74 35.41 20.72 -10.69
CA ASP A 74 35.51 19.67 -9.68
C ASP A 74 34.36 19.76 -8.66
N ALA A 75 34.03 20.97 -8.20
CA ALA A 75 32.90 21.18 -7.28
C ALA A 75 31.56 20.79 -7.92
N PHE A 76 31.34 21.16 -9.19
CA PHE A 76 30.15 20.77 -9.94
C PHE A 76 30.05 19.23 -10.08
N ASN A 77 31.15 18.57 -10.48
CA ASN A 77 31.16 17.11 -10.63
C ASN A 77 30.99 16.38 -9.29
N ALA A 78 31.53 16.93 -8.20
CA ALA A 78 31.35 16.37 -6.85
C ALA A 78 29.88 16.44 -6.41
N GLU A 79 29.21 17.57 -6.66
CA GLU A 79 27.77 17.71 -6.38
C GLU A 79 26.95 16.70 -7.20
N LYS A 80 27.28 16.52 -8.48
CA LYS A 80 26.64 15.50 -9.33
C LYS A 80 26.80 14.09 -8.76
N ALA A 81 28.02 13.72 -8.37
CA ALA A 81 28.31 12.42 -7.79
C ALA A 81 27.52 12.19 -6.49
N GLN A 82 27.38 13.23 -5.66
CA GLN A 82 26.54 13.19 -4.47
C GLN A 82 25.06 12.95 -4.83
N LEU A 83 24.50 13.71 -5.78
CA LEU A 83 23.11 13.55 -6.20
C LEU A 83 22.82 12.16 -6.79
N GLU A 84 23.79 11.56 -7.51
CA GLU A 84 23.70 10.20 -8.04
C GLU A 84 23.77 9.13 -6.93
N ALA A 85 24.62 9.34 -5.92
CA ALA A 85 24.70 8.47 -4.75
C ALA A 85 23.38 8.50 -3.96
N GLU A 86 22.85 9.69 -3.68
CA GLU A 86 21.57 9.87 -2.99
C GLU A 86 20.41 9.24 -3.77
N ARG A 87 20.38 9.39 -5.10
CA ARG A 87 19.38 8.73 -5.95
C ARG A 87 19.44 7.21 -5.80
N THR A 88 20.64 6.65 -5.81
CA THR A 88 20.87 5.20 -5.76
C THR A 88 20.40 4.63 -4.43
N GLU A 89 20.65 5.32 -3.32
CA GLU A 89 20.18 4.92 -1.99
C GLU A 89 18.65 5.05 -1.87
N PHE A 90 18.06 6.07 -2.49
CA PHE A 90 16.64 6.35 -2.38
C PHE A 90 15.74 5.48 -3.28
N MET A 91 16.22 5.06 -4.46
CA MET A 91 15.41 4.37 -5.48
C MET A 91 14.65 3.14 -4.95
N PRO A 92 15.25 2.24 -4.13
CA PRO A 92 14.52 1.08 -3.61
C PRO A 92 13.31 1.45 -2.73
N ARG A 93 13.33 2.63 -2.09
CA ARG A 93 12.20 3.13 -1.29
C ARG A 93 11.09 3.68 -2.16
N LEU A 94 11.46 4.33 -3.27
CA LEU A 94 10.53 4.79 -4.30
C LEU A 94 9.82 3.59 -4.95
N ASP A 95 10.58 2.59 -5.40
CA ASP A 95 10.06 1.37 -6.01
C ASP A 95 9.11 0.61 -5.07
N ALA A 96 9.47 0.51 -3.78
CA ALA A 96 8.61 -0.10 -2.77
C ALA A 96 7.29 0.67 -2.62
N CYS A 97 7.32 2.00 -2.65
CA CYS A 97 6.09 2.78 -2.61
C CYS A 97 5.24 2.60 -3.87
N ASP A 98 5.84 2.62 -5.06
CA ASP A 98 5.12 2.41 -6.32
C ASP A 98 4.43 1.03 -6.36
N ALA A 99 5.08 0.00 -5.80
CA ALA A 99 4.48 -1.31 -5.62
C ALA A 99 3.24 -1.27 -4.72
N VAL A 100 3.26 -0.47 -3.64
CA VAL A 100 2.08 -0.26 -2.79
C VAL A 100 0.97 0.42 -3.58
N VAL A 101 1.26 1.54 -4.24
CA VAL A 101 0.27 2.32 -5.03
C VAL A 101 -0.41 1.42 -6.05
N THR A 102 0.36 0.61 -6.78
CA THR A 102 -0.17 -0.33 -7.77
C THR A 102 -1.21 -1.30 -7.20
N VAL A 103 -1.04 -1.73 -5.95
CA VAL A 103 -1.94 -2.68 -5.28
C VAL A 103 -3.15 -1.97 -4.67
N VAL A 104 -2.94 -0.81 -4.03
CA VAL A 104 -3.97 -0.13 -3.25
C VAL A 104 -4.83 0.83 -4.06
N THR A 105 -4.36 1.28 -5.23
CA THR A 105 -5.17 2.09 -6.14
C THR A 105 -6.38 1.28 -6.60
N PRO A 106 -7.62 1.76 -6.36
CA PRO A 106 -8.82 1.06 -6.80
C PRO A 106 -8.79 0.82 -8.31
N LYS A 107 -9.02 -0.43 -8.71
CA LYS A 107 -9.13 -0.81 -10.14
C LYS A 107 -10.48 -0.42 -10.75
N ASP A 108 -11.47 -0.16 -9.90
CA ASP A 108 -12.78 0.33 -10.32
C ASP A 108 -12.83 1.87 -10.22
N PRO A 109 -13.12 2.59 -11.31
CA PRO A 109 -13.27 4.05 -11.31
C PRO A 109 -14.42 4.58 -10.44
N SER A 110 -15.26 3.70 -9.86
CA SER A 110 -16.38 4.08 -8.98
C SER A 110 -16.00 4.75 -7.64
N GLY A 111 -14.70 4.99 -7.35
CA GLY A 111 -14.32 6.16 -6.55
C GLY A 111 -14.29 6.05 -5.02
N LEU A 112 -14.05 4.87 -4.43
CA LEU A 112 -13.71 4.86 -2.99
C LEU A 112 -12.31 5.46 -2.80
N GLN A 113 -12.27 6.70 -2.33
CA GLN A 113 -11.02 7.33 -1.92
C GLN A 113 -10.47 6.60 -0.70
N LEU A 114 -9.14 6.59 -0.54
CA LEU A 114 -8.53 6.04 0.66
C LEU A 114 -8.94 6.91 1.86
N ALA A 115 -9.36 6.24 2.93
CA ALA A 115 -9.83 6.92 4.11
C ALA A 115 -8.70 7.72 4.77
N THR A 116 -8.94 8.99 5.08
CA THR A 116 -7.96 9.84 5.77
C THR A 116 -8.32 9.96 7.25
N PRO A 117 -7.42 9.62 8.18
CA PRO A 117 -7.72 9.75 9.60
C PRO A 117 -7.75 11.22 10.03
N THR A 118 -8.75 11.54 10.86
CA THR A 118 -8.81 12.80 11.61
C THR A 118 -7.66 12.92 12.60
N ALA A 119 -7.35 14.13 13.07
CA ALA A 119 -6.32 14.35 14.08
C ALA A 119 -6.56 13.54 15.38
N ALA A 120 -7.83 13.39 15.79
CA ALA A 120 -8.19 12.60 16.96
C ALA A 120 -7.93 11.10 16.75
N GLN A 121 -8.25 10.57 15.57
CA GLN A 121 -7.97 9.17 15.23
C GLN A 121 -6.46 8.90 15.14
N ARG A 122 -5.69 9.79 14.51
CA ARG A 122 -4.22 9.71 14.47
C ARG A 122 -3.64 9.64 15.88
N LEU A 123 -4.07 10.56 16.76
CA LEU A 123 -3.62 10.59 18.15
C LEU A 123 -3.97 9.30 18.91
N ALA A 124 -5.18 8.78 18.72
CA ALA A 124 -5.61 7.53 19.35
C ALA A 124 -4.75 6.34 18.91
N ILE A 125 -4.49 6.22 17.61
CA ILE A 125 -3.65 5.15 17.03
C ILE A 125 -2.20 5.29 17.52
N ASP A 126 -1.64 6.50 17.47
CA ASP A 126 -0.27 6.75 17.94
C ASP A 126 -0.10 6.43 19.43
N THR A 127 -1.06 6.82 20.25
CA THR A 127 -1.06 6.56 21.70
C THR A 127 -1.13 5.06 21.96
N ALA A 128 -2.07 4.36 21.31
CA ALA A 128 -2.22 2.93 21.44
C ALA A 128 -0.97 2.17 20.97
N ARG A 129 -0.41 2.54 19.82
CA ARG A 129 0.83 1.95 19.28
C ARG A 129 2.00 2.09 20.26
N LYS A 130 2.17 3.28 20.87
CA LYS A 130 3.25 3.55 21.84
C LYS A 130 3.12 2.75 23.14
N SER A 131 1.91 2.30 23.50
CA SER A 131 1.71 1.44 24.67
C SER A 131 2.08 -0.03 24.44
N ILE A 132 2.30 -0.45 23.19
CA ILE A 132 2.72 -1.81 22.88
C ILE A 132 4.22 -1.96 23.21
N PRO A 133 4.62 -2.98 23.99
CA PRO A 133 6.02 -3.17 24.35
C PRO A 133 6.94 -3.31 23.12
N THR A 134 8.12 -2.70 23.17
CA THR A 134 9.12 -2.84 22.11
C THR A 134 9.49 -4.30 21.89
N GLY A 135 9.51 -4.75 20.64
CA GLY A 135 9.79 -6.14 20.28
C GLY A 135 8.62 -7.09 20.47
N TYR A 136 7.46 -6.61 20.96
CA TYR A 136 6.25 -7.40 21.01
C TYR A 136 5.85 -7.89 19.62
N GLN A 137 5.53 -9.17 19.53
CA GLN A 137 4.94 -9.79 18.35
C GLN A 137 3.59 -10.38 18.77
N PRO A 138 2.48 -9.92 18.16
CA PRO A 138 1.18 -10.49 18.42
C PRO A 138 1.17 -11.99 18.13
N GLN A 139 0.60 -12.78 19.03
CA GLN A 139 0.50 -14.21 18.84
C GLN A 139 -0.62 -14.51 17.81
N PRO A 140 -0.34 -15.30 16.76
CA PRO A 140 -1.37 -15.72 15.82
C PRO A 140 -2.37 -16.65 16.51
N ALA A 141 -3.61 -16.66 16.03
CA ALA A 141 -4.57 -17.67 16.46
C ALA A 141 -4.08 -19.08 16.10
N ARG A 142 -4.51 -20.08 16.87
CA ARG A 142 -4.27 -21.47 16.53
C ARG A 142 -4.99 -21.81 15.22
N ALA A 143 -4.43 -22.74 14.46
CA ALA A 143 -5.05 -23.20 13.21
C ALA A 143 -6.47 -23.71 13.49
N GLY A 144 -7.47 -23.10 12.84
CA GLY A 144 -8.88 -23.43 13.00
C GLY A 144 -9.64 -22.62 14.04
N ASP A 145 -8.96 -21.82 14.86
CA ASP A 145 -9.61 -20.87 15.76
C ASP A 145 -9.90 -19.54 15.05
N ARG A 146 -10.93 -18.83 15.52
CA ARG A 146 -11.20 -17.45 15.10
C ARG A 146 -10.04 -16.55 15.57
N GLU A 147 -9.51 -15.73 14.68
CA GLU A 147 -8.59 -14.67 15.08
C GLU A 147 -9.32 -13.63 15.93
N VAL A 148 -8.81 -13.43 17.15
CA VAL A 148 -9.34 -12.48 18.11
C VAL A 148 -8.19 -11.73 18.79
N VAL A 149 -8.50 -10.53 19.27
CA VAL A 149 -7.59 -9.75 20.11
C VAL A 149 -8.09 -9.84 21.55
N PRO A 150 -7.43 -10.63 22.42
CA PRO A 150 -7.81 -10.74 23.83
C PRO A 150 -7.91 -9.38 24.50
N ARG A 151 -8.77 -9.25 25.51
CA ARG A 151 -9.01 -7.96 26.18
C ARG A 151 -7.78 -7.44 26.92
N ASP A 152 -6.91 -8.34 27.35
CA ASP A 152 -5.67 -8.11 28.07
C ASP A 152 -4.43 -8.07 27.15
N ALA A 153 -4.60 -8.27 25.85
CA ALA A 153 -3.50 -8.25 24.90
C ALA A 153 -2.93 -6.83 24.73
N PRO A 154 -1.59 -6.65 24.67
CA PRO A 154 -0.97 -5.33 24.50
C PRO A 154 -1.47 -4.54 23.28
N GLU A 155 -1.80 -5.23 22.19
CA GLU A 155 -2.31 -4.63 20.95
C GLU A 155 -3.81 -4.30 21.00
N ARG A 156 -4.50 -4.62 22.10
CA ARG A 156 -5.95 -4.38 22.23
C ARG A 156 -6.35 -2.92 22.06
N PRO A 157 -5.67 -1.93 22.68
CA PRO A 157 -6.01 -0.53 22.48
C PRO A 157 -5.87 -0.11 21.00
N LEU A 158 -4.90 -0.67 20.28
CA LEU A 158 -4.69 -0.38 18.86
C LEU A 158 -5.84 -0.95 18.02
N TYR A 159 -6.23 -2.19 18.30
CA TYR A 159 -7.40 -2.82 17.69
C TYR A 159 -8.66 -1.96 17.87
N ASP A 160 -8.94 -1.53 19.09
CA ASP A 160 -10.13 -0.74 19.40
C ASP A 160 -10.09 0.64 18.72
N ALA A 161 -8.92 1.29 18.67
CA ALA A 161 -8.72 2.56 17.96
C ALA A 161 -8.97 2.45 16.45
N LEU A 162 -8.54 1.34 15.84
CA LEU A 162 -8.74 1.10 14.40
C LEU A 162 -10.16 0.63 14.05
N ARG A 163 -10.83 -0.09 14.97
CA ARG A 163 -12.17 -0.67 14.77
C ARG A 163 -13.28 0.39 14.67
N GLY A 164 -13.12 1.54 15.32
CA GLY A 164 -14.14 2.60 15.33
C GLY A 164 -14.56 3.04 13.91
N GLY A 165 -15.80 2.74 13.53
CA GLY A 165 -16.33 3.08 12.20
C GLY A 165 -15.74 2.25 11.04
N SER A 166 -15.19 1.06 11.31
CA SER A 166 -14.72 0.12 10.27
C SER A 166 -15.54 -1.19 10.32
N PRO A 167 -16.10 -1.67 9.20
CA PRO A 167 -16.02 -1.07 7.86
C PRO A 167 -16.85 0.23 7.73
N GLU A 168 -16.44 1.12 6.84
CA GLU A 168 -17.17 2.36 6.53
C GLU A 168 -18.44 2.08 5.72
N ASP A 169 -19.36 3.05 5.67
CA ASP A 169 -20.50 3.03 4.77
C ASP A 169 -20.02 3.15 3.32
N VAL A 170 -19.82 2.00 2.67
CA VAL A 170 -19.44 1.93 1.26
C VAL A 170 -20.68 2.14 0.37
N PRO A 171 -20.65 3.04 -0.63
CA PRO A 171 -21.70 3.17 -1.62
C PRO A 171 -21.95 1.87 -2.40
N LYS A 172 -23.22 1.53 -2.68
CA LYS A 172 -23.62 0.23 -3.27
C LYS A 172 -23.20 0.05 -4.73
N ASP A 173 -22.90 1.14 -5.43
CA ASP A 173 -22.37 1.16 -6.79
C ASP A 173 -20.89 0.81 -6.84
N VAL A 174 -20.17 0.85 -5.71
CA VAL A 174 -18.77 0.42 -5.62
C VAL A 174 -18.66 -1.10 -5.66
N ARG A 175 -17.76 -1.59 -6.52
CA ARG A 175 -17.42 -3.01 -6.54
C ARG A 175 -16.40 -3.36 -5.46
N LEU A 176 -16.73 -4.39 -4.68
CA LEU A 176 -15.87 -4.95 -3.64
C LEU A 176 -15.48 -6.38 -4.03
N ALA A 177 -14.19 -6.71 -3.94
CA ALA A 177 -13.63 -7.96 -4.47
C ALA A 177 -14.07 -8.28 -5.92
N GLY A 178 -14.21 -7.24 -6.76
CA GLY A 178 -14.66 -7.36 -8.15
C GLY A 178 -16.17 -7.58 -8.34
N THR A 179 -16.96 -7.55 -7.27
CA THR A 179 -18.40 -7.81 -7.29
C THR A 179 -19.20 -6.57 -6.89
N ALA A 180 -20.30 -6.30 -7.58
CA ALA A 180 -21.23 -5.23 -7.20
C ALA A 180 -22.10 -5.68 -6.00
N ALA A 181 -22.69 -4.73 -5.27
CA ALA A 181 -23.64 -5.06 -4.22
C ALA A 181 -24.83 -5.85 -4.78
N PRO A 182 -25.16 -7.03 -4.20
CA PRO A 182 -26.36 -7.76 -4.60
C PRO A 182 -27.63 -6.93 -4.44
N ARG A 183 -28.51 -6.97 -5.45
CA ARG A 183 -29.81 -6.28 -5.43
C ARG A 183 -30.81 -6.98 -4.51
N PRO A 184 -31.87 -6.30 -4.04
CA PRO A 184 -32.98 -6.95 -3.35
C PRO A 184 -33.57 -8.10 -4.18
N GLY A 185 -33.91 -9.20 -3.53
CA GLY A 185 -34.52 -10.37 -4.15
C GLY A 185 -33.56 -11.25 -4.96
N ALA A 186 -32.31 -10.83 -5.17
CA ALA A 186 -31.27 -11.67 -5.75
C ALA A 186 -31.00 -12.89 -4.83
N PRO A 187 -30.61 -14.05 -5.37
CA PRO A 187 -30.18 -15.18 -4.55
C PRO A 187 -29.05 -14.77 -3.59
N ASP A 188 -29.12 -15.22 -2.34
CA ASP A 188 -28.00 -15.05 -1.40
C ASP A 188 -26.84 -15.96 -1.87
N PRO A 189 -25.64 -15.41 -2.13
CA PRO A 189 -24.51 -16.18 -2.65
C PRO A 189 -23.92 -17.17 -1.63
N VAL A 190 -24.30 -17.06 -0.35
CA VAL A 190 -23.80 -17.87 0.75
C VAL A 190 -24.77 -18.99 1.13
N TYR A 191 -26.06 -18.69 1.10
CA TYR A 191 -27.12 -19.59 1.59
C TYR A 191 -28.09 -19.99 0.47
N PRO A 192 -27.98 -21.21 -0.08
CA PRO A 192 -28.87 -21.69 -1.11
C PRO A 192 -30.35 -21.57 -0.71
N GLY A 193 -31.16 -21.00 -1.62
CA GLY A 193 -32.60 -20.81 -1.42
C GLY A 193 -32.99 -19.56 -0.65
N LEU A 194 -32.04 -18.86 -0.02
CA LEU A 194 -32.29 -17.53 0.54
C LEU A 194 -32.16 -16.44 -0.54
N LYS A 195 -32.77 -15.30 -0.25
CA LYS A 195 -32.71 -14.09 -1.07
C LYS A 195 -32.19 -12.92 -0.24
N ILE A 196 -31.50 -12.01 -0.90
CA ILE A 196 -31.08 -10.74 -0.32
C ILE A 196 -32.32 -9.91 0.02
N GLY A 197 -32.42 -9.50 1.29
CA GLY A 197 -33.50 -8.62 1.74
C GLY A 197 -33.40 -7.21 1.16
N GLU A 198 -34.39 -6.39 1.45
CA GLU A 198 -34.48 -4.99 1.00
C GLU A 198 -34.35 -4.06 2.21
N THR A 199 -33.62 -2.95 2.04
CA THR A 199 -33.60 -1.85 3.02
C THR A 199 -34.80 -0.93 2.81
N GLN A 200 -35.03 0.02 3.73
CA GLN A 200 -36.08 1.03 3.55
C GLN A 200 -35.83 1.93 2.33
N ALA A 201 -34.58 2.05 1.87
CA ALA A 201 -34.20 2.83 0.70
C ALA A 201 -34.38 2.07 -0.62
N GLY A 202 -34.81 0.79 -0.57
CA GLY A 202 -34.93 -0.06 -1.77
C GLY A 202 -33.62 -0.73 -2.19
N ASP A 203 -32.57 -0.63 -1.38
CA ASP A 203 -31.27 -1.26 -1.66
C ASP A 203 -31.22 -2.69 -1.11
N GLY A 204 -30.30 -3.49 -1.66
CA GLY A 204 -30.02 -4.82 -1.11
C GLY A 204 -29.50 -4.70 0.33
N LYS A 205 -30.04 -5.53 1.23
CA LYS A 205 -29.65 -5.59 2.65
C LYS A 205 -28.32 -6.33 2.84
N VAL A 206 -27.27 -5.72 2.31
CA VAL A 206 -25.88 -6.17 2.36
C VAL A 206 -25.00 -5.07 2.94
N SER A 207 -23.87 -5.43 3.54
CA SER A 207 -22.86 -4.50 4.06
C SER A 207 -21.46 -4.91 3.57
N PRO A 208 -20.51 -3.97 3.51
CA PRO A 208 -19.11 -4.34 3.35
C PRO A 208 -18.69 -5.20 4.55
N SER A 209 -17.90 -6.23 4.30
CA SER A 209 -17.37 -7.15 5.31
C SER A 209 -15.88 -7.37 5.02
N HIS A 210 -15.06 -7.40 6.07
CA HIS A 210 -13.63 -7.68 5.94
C HIS A 210 -13.40 -9.11 5.41
N ILE A 211 -12.54 -9.25 4.40
CA ILE A 211 -12.07 -10.54 3.91
C ILE A 211 -11.04 -11.12 4.91
N VAL A 212 -10.03 -10.32 5.23
CA VAL A 212 -9.07 -10.55 6.31
C VAL A 212 -9.49 -9.67 7.48
N SER A 213 -9.84 -10.28 8.61
CA SER A 213 -10.38 -9.53 9.75
C SER A 213 -9.37 -8.49 10.27
N LEU A 214 -9.86 -7.42 10.88
CA LEU A 214 -8.97 -6.44 11.53
C LEU A 214 -8.07 -7.10 12.58
N ALA A 215 -8.55 -8.14 13.26
CA ALA A 215 -7.76 -8.88 14.25
C ALA A 215 -6.58 -9.62 13.60
N GLU A 216 -6.73 -10.11 12.36
CA GLU A 216 -5.62 -10.72 11.59
C GLU A 216 -4.69 -9.65 11.03
N LEU A 217 -5.25 -8.54 10.53
CA LEU A 217 -4.49 -7.47 9.91
C LEU A 217 -3.45 -6.86 10.87
N ILE A 218 -3.84 -6.53 12.10
CA ILE A 218 -2.92 -5.89 13.06
C ILE A 218 -1.81 -6.83 13.54
N LYS A 219 -1.96 -8.14 13.31
CA LYS A 219 -0.98 -9.18 13.66
C LYS A 219 -0.05 -9.51 12.50
N LEU A 220 -0.23 -8.89 11.33
CA LEU A 220 0.70 -9.08 10.23
C LEU A 220 2.11 -8.59 10.64
N PRO A 221 3.16 -9.36 10.32
CA PRO A 221 4.54 -8.91 10.54
C PRO A 221 4.78 -7.55 9.90
N GLY A 222 5.42 -6.64 10.64
CA GLY A 222 5.68 -5.28 10.18
C GLY A 222 4.51 -4.31 10.33
N PHE A 223 3.28 -4.76 10.61
CA PHE A 223 2.14 -3.85 10.75
C PHE A 223 2.39 -2.79 11.82
N LEU A 224 2.93 -3.18 12.98
CA LEU A 224 3.24 -2.26 14.08
C LEU A 224 4.37 -1.25 13.77
N LYS A 225 5.14 -1.45 12.68
CA LYS A 225 6.15 -0.50 12.22
C LYS A 225 5.57 0.64 11.36
N LEU A 226 4.32 0.51 10.91
CA LEU A 226 3.68 1.49 10.04
C LEU A 226 3.36 2.81 10.77
N THR A 227 3.14 3.88 10.02
CA THR A 227 2.60 5.14 10.56
C THR A 227 1.12 4.99 10.92
N SER A 228 0.61 5.89 11.76
CA SER A 228 -0.82 5.88 12.13
C SER A 228 -1.74 6.05 10.92
N ASP A 229 -1.32 6.85 9.93
CA ASP A 229 -2.05 7.04 8.67
C ASP A 229 -2.11 5.73 7.87
N GLN A 230 -0.97 5.08 7.70
CA GLN A 230 -0.89 3.80 6.99
C GLN A 230 -1.73 2.72 7.68
N MET A 231 -1.65 2.59 9.01
CA MET A 231 -2.49 1.65 9.77
C MET A 231 -3.98 1.92 9.57
N TYR A 232 -4.38 3.19 9.62
CA TYR A 232 -5.77 3.59 9.42
C TYR A 232 -6.26 3.26 8.02
N ILE A 233 -5.50 3.64 6.98
CA ILE A 233 -5.83 3.37 5.57
C ILE A 233 -5.95 1.86 5.34
N LEU A 234 -4.97 1.06 5.78
CA LEU A 234 -4.99 -0.40 5.56
C LEU A 234 -6.17 -1.09 6.24
N SER A 235 -6.56 -0.64 7.44
CA SER A 235 -7.73 -1.18 8.14
C SER A 235 -9.06 -0.89 7.43
N ARG A 236 -9.06 0.02 6.44
CA ARG A 236 -10.20 0.45 5.65
C ARG A 236 -10.03 0.23 4.15
N LEU A 237 -8.99 -0.49 3.75
CA LEU A 237 -8.62 -0.61 2.36
C LEU A 237 -9.71 -1.36 1.57
N PRO A 238 -10.25 -0.81 0.47
CA PRO A 238 -11.31 -1.46 -0.32
C PRO A 238 -10.96 -2.86 -0.80
N LEU A 239 -9.66 -3.09 -1.05
CA LEU A 239 -9.09 -4.39 -1.40
C LEU A 239 -9.45 -5.50 -0.39
N ASN A 240 -9.64 -5.13 0.89
CA ASN A 240 -9.93 -6.06 1.97
C ASN A 240 -11.44 -6.17 2.27
N TYR A 241 -12.31 -5.72 1.36
CA TYR A 241 -13.75 -5.81 1.53
C TYR A 241 -14.43 -6.66 0.47
N GLN A 242 -15.56 -7.26 0.88
CA GLN A 242 -16.52 -7.92 0.01
C GLN A 242 -17.94 -7.59 0.47
N TRP A 243 -18.89 -7.62 -0.47
CA TRP A 243 -20.31 -7.49 -0.14
C TRP A 243 -20.86 -8.77 0.49
N GLN A 244 -21.49 -8.66 1.65
CA GLN A 244 -22.13 -9.80 2.32
C GLN A 244 -23.48 -9.42 2.92
N SER A 245 -24.40 -10.39 2.97
CA SER A 245 -25.59 -10.28 3.80
C SER A 245 -25.20 -10.31 5.28
N TRP A 246 -26.04 -9.77 6.16
CA TRP A 246 -25.77 -9.78 7.61
C TRP A 246 -25.51 -11.19 8.14
N THR A 247 -26.30 -12.17 7.70
CA THR A 247 -26.15 -13.57 8.10
C THR A 247 -24.81 -14.14 7.66
N ALA A 248 -24.39 -13.84 6.43
CA ALA A 248 -23.10 -14.27 5.89
C ALA A 248 -21.92 -13.64 6.63
N SER A 249 -22.02 -12.34 6.94
CA SER A 249 -21.01 -11.61 7.70
C SER A 249 -20.87 -12.16 9.13
N ALA A 250 -21.99 -12.37 9.82
CA ALA A 250 -22.00 -13.03 11.13
C ALA A 250 -21.37 -14.43 11.07
N ALA A 251 -21.54 -15.13 9.94
CA ALA A 251 -20.98 -16.45 9.77
C ALA A 251 -19.48 -16.51 9.49
N ALA A 252 -18.98 -15.61 8.65
CA ALA A 252 -17.55 -15.44 8.45
C ALA A 252 -16.85 -15.05 9.76
N ASP A 253 -17.47 -14.15 10.54
CA ASP A 253 -16.95 -13.71 11.83
C ASP A 253 -16.84 -14.81 12.86
N SER A 254 -17.67 -15.86 12.81
CA SER A 254 -17.63 -16.94 13.80
C SER A 254 -16.37 -17.82 13.75
N GLY A 255 -15.53 -17.70 12.71
CA GLY A 255 -14.40 -18.61 12.45
C GLY A 255 -14.82 -20.02 12.04
N SER A 256 -16.13 -20.26 11.89
CA SER A 256 -16.71 -21.55 11.55
C SER A 256 -17.97 -21.34 10.71
N ALA A 257 -17.80 -20.74 9.53
CA ALA A 257 -18.89 -20.61 8.56
C ALA A 257 -19.58 -21.98 8.34
N VAL A 258 -18.82 -23.07 8.31
CA VAL A 258 -19.29 -24.46 8.17
C VAL A 258 -20.19 -24.96 9.31
N ARG A 259 -20.22 -24.27 10.46
CA ARG A 259 -21.00 -24.68 11.65
C ARG A 259 -22.27 -23.87 11.87
N LEU A 260 -22.47 -22.79 11.11
CA LEU A 260 -23.67 -21.97 11.24
C LEU A 260 -24.77 -22.50 10.33
N LEU A 261 -26.01 -22.47 10.85
CA LEU A 261 -27.20 -22.91 10.13
C LEU A 261 -27.96 -21.67 9.61
N PRO A 262 -28.47 -21.71 8.35
CA PRO A 262 -28.32 -22.79 7.37
C PRO A 262 -26.85 -22.98 6.93
N GLN A 263 -26.45 -24.21 6.57
CA GLN A 263 -25.06 -24.46 6.18
C GLN A 263 -24.71 -23.63 4.94
N PRO A 264 -23.55 -22.96 4.90
CA PRO A 264 -23.10 -22.27 3.69
C PRO A 264 -22.91 -23.26 2.54
N ASP A 265 -23.05 -22.76 1.32
CA ASP A 265 -22.66 -23.52 0.14
C ASP A 265 -21.17 -23.93 0.21
N ALA A 266 -20.89 -25.22 0.01
CA ALA A 266 -19.52 -25.76 0.14
C ALA A 266 -18.55 -25.15 -0.89
N SER A 267 -19.04 -24.80 -2.09
CA SER A 267 -18.24 -24.13 -3.11
C SER A 267 -17.95 -22.68 -2.72
N TRP A 268 -18.90 -22.02 -2.04
CA TRP A 268 -18.69 -20.69 -1.48
C TRP A 268 -17.61 -20.72 -0.40
N ALA A 269 -17.66 -21.68 0.54
CA ALA A 269 -16.65 -21.80 1.60
C ALA A 269 -15.22 -21.97 1.03
N GLY A 270 -15.06 -22.79 -0.02
CA GLY A 270 -13.80 -22.93 -0.76
C GLY A 270 -13.32 -21.62 -1.37
N LYS A 271 -14.20 -20.89 -2.08
CA LYS A 271 -13.88 -19.58 -2.67
C LYS A 271 -13.50 -18.54 -1.63
N GLN A 272 -14.13 -18.56 -0.45
CA GLN A 272 -13.80 -17.65 0.65
C GLN A 272 -12.41 -17.91 1.23
N MET A 273 -12.01 -19.17 1.37
CA MET A 273 -10.63 -19.49 1.79
C MET A 273 -9.61 -18.99 0.76
N GLN A 274 -9.87 -19.18 -0.53
CA GLN A 274 -8.99 -18.68 -1.59
C GLN A 274 -8.91 -17.15 -1.55
N LEU A 275 -10.04 -16.46 -1.54
CA LEU A 275 -10.12 -15.00 -1.48
C LEU A 275 -9.37 -14.47 -0.25
N LYS A 276 -9.56 -15.08 0.92
CA LYS A 276 -8.85 -14.72 2.15
C LYS A 276 -7.34 -14.89 2.02
N ASN A 277 -6.87 -16.00 1.46
CA ASN A 277 -5.44 -16.25 1.28
C ASN A 277 -4.81 -15.24 0.32
N GLU A 278 -5.47 -14.97 -0.81
CA GLU A 278 -5.01 -13.99 -1.81
C GLU A 278 -4.95 -12.58 -1.20
N THR A 279 -6.01 -12.14 -0.54
CA THR A 279 -6.06 -10.83 0.12
C THR A 279 -5.06 -10.75 1.28
N SER A 280 -4.86 -11.80 2.06
CA SER A 280 -3.86 -11.84 3.13
C SER A 280 -2.43 -11.68 2.59
N ASN A 281 -2.12 -12.34 1.47
CA ASN A 281 -0.83 -12.19 0.81
C ASN A 281 -0.63 -10.76 0.28
N GLN A 282 -1.63 -10.19 -0.39
CA GLN A 282 -1.56 -8.81 -0.88
C GLN A 282 -1.37 -7.80 0.26
N LEU A 283 -2.09 -7.96 1.38
CA LEU A 283 -1.93 -7.10 2.54
C LEU A 283 -0.55 -7.23 3.17
N ARG A 284 0.00 -8.45 3.26
CA ARG A 284 1.38 -8.67 3.72
C ARG A 284 2.40 -7.98 2.81
N ASP A 285 2.23 -8.08 1.50
CA ASP A 285 3.13 -7.44 0.54
C ASP A 285 3.06 -5.91 0.65
N VAL A 286 1.87 -5.35 0.82
CA VAL A 286 1.68 -3.91 1.07
C VAL A 286 2.37 -3.48 2.36
N VAL A 287 2.16 -4.20 3.47
CA VAL A 287 2.83 -3.90 4.76
C VAL A 287 4.35 -3.96 4.61
N ASN A 288 4.88 -5.02 4.00
CA ASN A 288 6.32 -5.20 3.79
C ASN A 288 6.92 -4.06 2.95
N ASN A 289 6.24 -3.66 1.87
CA ASN A 289 6.71 -2.56 1.02
C ASN A 289 6.63 -1.21 1.73
N LEU A 290 5.61 -0.95 2.54
CA LEU A 290 5.54 0.28 3.36
C LEU A 290 6.66 0.34 4.40
N VAL A 291 6.98 -0.79 5.05
CA VAL A 291 8.12 -0.88 5.97
C VAL A 291 9.43 -0.60 5.24
N ARG A 292 9.64 -1.21 4.06
CA ARG A 292 10.83 -0.98 3.23
C ARG A 292 10.93 0.49 2.78
N ALA A 293 9.83 1.09 2.32
CA ALA A 293 9.77 2.49 1.93
C ALA A 293 10.12 3.44 3.09
N SER A 294 9.87 3.02 4.33
CA SER A 294 10.21 3.75 5.54
C SER A 294 11.67 3.57 5.99
N GLY A 295 12.46 2.74 5.30
CA GLY A 295 13.88 2.48 5.61
C GLY A 295 14.12 1.42 6.69
N GLY A 296 13.14 0.55 6.97
CA GLY A 296 13.21 -0.48 8.02
C GLY A 296 13.13 -1.93 7.54
#